data_AF-A0A3D0DJT9-F1
#
_entry.id   AF-A0A3D0DJT9-F1
#
_cell.length_a   1.000
_cell.length_b   1.000
_cell.length_c   1.000
_cell.angle_alpha   90.00
_cell.angle_beta   90.00
_cell.angle_gamma   90.00
#
_symmetry.space_group_name_H-M   'P 1'
#
loop_
_entity.id
_entity.type
_entity.pdbx_description
1 polymer ?
#
loop_
_entity_poly.entity_id
_entity_poly.type
_entity_poly.pdbx_seq_one_letter_code
_entity_poly.pdbx_strand_id
1 'polypeptide(L)'
;MQKNNITTGENFDSLITVLMNYDIHKDVLSETPHRRFLDLALVPVYLNGISDEKGIRLLTEKEDSHSSGNDEFLFKLGDQNYKRMMGLKVFSLNDFVKSTNNSLFEEDGPDILFEKELDDIYIITNKYFLFGARIMYDKDFMFKVGEFLKGDFYIIPSSVNEILVFSTKFAESIDYLKCIIKEVNESCLESTDLILSDNLYRYYCDKHEICIE
;
A
#
# COMPACT_ATOMS: atom_id res chain seq x y z
N MET A 1 16.52 -36.39 31.39
CA MET A 1 15.86 -35.07 31.35
C MET A 1 16.92 -34.00 31.14
N GLN A 2 17.14 -33.62 29.89
CA GLN A 2 17.91 -32.43 29.51
C GLN A 2 17.00 -31.61 28.61
N LYS A 3 16.81 -30.34 28.97
CA LYS A 3 16.10 -29.34 28.18
C LYS A 3 16.93 -29.08 26.93
N ASN A 4 16.45 -29.52 25.77
CA ASN A 4 16.99 -29.09 24.50
C ASN A 4 16.50 -27.67 24.24
N ASN A 5 17.41 -26.70 24.39
CA ASN A 5 17.21 -25.32 23.93
C ASN A 5 17.15 -25.33 22.40
N ILE A 6 16.01 -24.89 21.86
CA ILE A 6 15.81 -24.66 20.43
C ILE A 6 16.54 -23.35 20.09
N THR A 7 17.54 -23.41 19.21
CA THR A 7 18.16 -22.24 18.59
C THR A 7 17.23 -21.69 17.51
N THR A 8 16.38 -20.71 17.85
CA THR A 8 15.57 -19.94 16.89
C THR A 8 16.43 -18.86 16.25
N GLY A 9 16.97 -19.14 15.06
CA GLY A 9 17.82 -18.26 14.29
C GLY A 9 17.11 -17.48 13.17
N GLU A 10 15.79 -17.35 13.20
CA GLU A 10 15.08 -16.45 12.27
C GLU A 10 14.94 -15.07 12.91
N ASN A 11 15.55 -14.07 12.28
CA ASN A 11 15.49 -12.69 12.76
C ASN A 11 14.14 -12.07 12.38
N PHE A 12 13.16 -12.14 13.28
CA PHE A 12 11.86 -11.50 13.11
C PHE A 12 11.90 -9.96 13.08
N ASP A 13 13.05 -9.32 13.32
CA ASP A 13 13.15 -7.85 13.28
C ASP A 13 12.87 -7.27 11.90
N SER A 14 13.02 -8.08 10.84
CA SER A 14 12.75 -7.68 9.45
C SER A 14 11.39 -8.14 8.91
N LEU A 15 10.59 -8.82 9.74
CA LEU A 15 9.24 -9.23 9.37
C LEU A 15 8.32 -8.01 9.34
N ILE A 16 7.69 -7.72 8.21
CA ILE A 16 6.65 -6.69 8.06
C ILE A 16 5.38 -7.30 7.47
N THR A 17 4.28 -6.54 7.44
CA THR A 17 3.12 -6.88 6.59
C THR A 17 3.07 -5.95 5.38
N VAL A 18 2.62 -6.45 4.24
CA VAL A 18 2.39 -5.70 3.00
C VAL A 18 1.01 -6.01 2.43
N LEU A 19 0.49 -5.13 1.55
CA LEU A 19 -0.69 -5.43 0.74
C LEU A 19 -0.25 -5.83 -0.66
N MET A 20 -0.94 -6.82 -1.24
CA MET A 20 -0.81 -7.21 -2.64
C MET A 20 -2.16 -7.63 -3.21
N ASN A 21 -2.29 -7.65 -4.53
CA ASN A 21 -3.51 -8.09 -5.19
C ASN A 21 -3.77 -9.58 -4.91
N TYR A 22 -4.97 -9.95 -4.44
CA TYR A 22 -5.24 -11.34 -4.10
C TYR A 22 -5.35 -12.25 -5.34
N ASP A 23 -6.04 -11.79 -6.38
CA ASP A 23 -6.34 -12.63 -7.54
C ASP A 23 -5.10 -12.84 -8.41
N ILE A 24 -4.26 -11.81 -8.59
CA ILE A 24 -2.97 -11.90 -9.29
C ILE A 24 -2.03 -12.90 -8.57
N HIS A 25 -2.01 -12.90 -7.24
CA HIS A 25 -1.06 -13.70 -6.45
C HIS A 25 -1.67 -14.97 -5.81
N LYS A 26 -2.84 -15.39 -6.29
CA LYS A 26 -3.63 -16.47 -5.68
C LYS A 26 -2.86 -17.78 -5.51
N ASP A 27 -2.02 -18.13 -6.47
CA ASP A 27 -1.23 -19.36 -6.44
C ASP A 27 -0.24 -19.35 -5.27
N VAL A 28 0.47 -18.23 -5.05
CA VAL A 28 1.42 -18.11 -3.95
C VAL A 28 0.70 -17.95 -2.61
N LEU A 29 -0.40 -17.21 -2.58
CA LEU A 29 -1.24 -17.04 -1.38
C LEU A 29 -1.87 -18.35 -0.91
N SER A 30 -1.97 -19.37 -1.77
CA SER A 30 -2.45 -20.70 -1.37
C SER A 30 -1.50 -21.42 -0.41
N GLU A 31 -0.23 -21.02 -0.34
CA GLU A 31 0.80 -21.60 0.52
C GLU A 31 1.41 -20.59 1.52
N THR A 32 0.84 -19.38 1.62
CA THR A 32 1.36 -18.28 2.44
C THR A 32 0.27 -17.75 3.38
N PRO A 33 0.56 -17.54 4.69
CA PRO A 33 -0.38 -16.93 5.61
C PRO A 33 -0.84 -15.54 5.12
N HIS A 34 -2.15 -15.31 5.03
CA HIS A 34 -2.67 -14.01 4.58
C HIS A 34 -4.03 -13.70 5.20
N ARG A 35 -4.38 -12.41 5.25
CA ARG A 35 -5.72 -11.92 5.60
C ARG A 35 -6.35 -11.26 4.38
N ARG A 36 -7.59 -11.62 4.07
CA ARG A 36 -8.36 -10.90 3.04
C ARG A 36 -8.65 -9.48 3.48
N PHE A 37 -8.47 -8.55 2.57
CA PHE A 37 -8.84 -7.15 2.72
C PHE A 37 -9.41 -6.66 1.39
N LEU A 38 -10.74 -6.66 1.27
CA LEU A 38 -11.43 -6.42 -0.01
C LEU A 38 -10.91 -7.40 -1.08
N ASP A 39 -10.54 -6.92 -2.26
CA ASP A 39 -9.86 -7.66 -3.35
C ASP A 39 -8.35 -7.85 -3.12
N LEU A 40 -7.80 -7.35 -2.00
CA LEU A 40 -6.39 -7.46 -1.63
C LEU A 40 -6.14 -8.57 -0.60
N ALA A 41 -4.86 -8.84 -0.38
CA ALA A 41 -4.33 -9.69 0.68
C ALA A 41 -3.31 -8.92 1.52
N LEU A 42 -3.47 -8.94 2.84
CA LEU A 42 -2.42 -8.56 3.78
C LEU A 42 -1.55 -9.77 4.06
N VAL A 43 -0.25 -9.64 3.82
CA VAL A 43 0.70 -10.77 3.84
C VAL A 43 1.93 -10.41 4.68
N PRO A 44 2.37 -11.27 5.60
CA PRO A 44 3.62 -11.10 6.32
C PRO A 44 4.81 -11.52 5.43
N VAL A 45 5.84 -10.68 5.38
CA VAL A 45 7.03 -10.86 4.52
C VAL A 45 8.30 -10.45 5.26
N TYR A 46 9.41 -11.11 4.95
CA TYR A 46 10.73 -10.71 5.44
C TYR A 46 11.40 -9.76 4.45
N LEU A 47 11.94 -8.65 4.98
CA LEU A 47 12.86 -7.79 4.25
C LEU A 47 14.29 -8.32 4.39
N ASN A 48 14.85 -8.90 3.33
CA ASN A 48 16.25 -9.30 3.32
C ASN A 48 17.12 -8.10 2.93
N GLY A 49 17.89 -7.58 3.89
CA GLY A 49 18.95 -6.59 3.66
C GLY A 49 18.46 -5.19 3.26
N ILE A 50 18.80 -4.18 4.06
CA ILE A 50 18.68 -2.76 3.67
C ILE A 50 19.89 -2.35 2.77
N SER A 51 20.80 -3.28 2.46
CA SER A 51 21.98 -3.06 1.61
C SER A 51 21.93 -3.89 0.33
N ASP A 52 22.08 -3.21 -0.81
CA ASP A 52 22.45 -3.57 -2.20
C ASP A 52 21.98 -4.88 -2.88
N GLU A 53 21.56 -5.93 -2.17
CA GLU A 53 20.85 -7.09 -2.73
C GLU A 53 19.43 -7.15 -2.15
N LYS A 54 18.56 -6.32 -2.73
CA LYS A 54 17.17 -6.13 -2.28
C LYS A 54 16.34 -7.37 -2.60
N GLY A 55 16.05 -8.19 -1.58
CA GLY A 55 15.15 -9.34 -1.70
C GLY A 55 13.94 -9.23 -0.77
N ILE A 56 12.74 -9.42 -1.31
CA ILE A 56 11.55 -9.68 -0.51
C ILE A 56 11.37 -11.19 -0.46
N ARG A 57 11.25 -11.75 0.75
CA ARG A 57 10.98 -13.17 0.93
C ARG A 57 9.61 -13.35 1.57
N LEU A 58 8.71 -14.02 0.87
CA LEU A 58 7.42 -14.43 1.41
C LEU A 58 7.61 -15.53 2.45
N LEU A 59 6.80 -15.50 3.50
CA LEU A 59 6.66 -16.63 4.42
C LEU A 59 5.90 -17.75 3.71
N THR A 60 6.45 -18.97 3.69
CA THR A 60 5.74 -20.15 3.18
C THR A 60 5.35 -21.06 4.34
N GLU A 61 4.13 -21.60 4.33
CA GLU A 61 3.59 -22.45 5.41
C GLU A 61 4.42 -23.71 5.70
N LYS A 62 5.30 -24.12 4.76
CA LYS A 62 6.13 -25.32 4.88
C LYS A 62 7.35 -25.15 5.79
N GLU A 63 7.72 -23.93 6.17
CA GLU A 63 8.91 -23.65 7.00
C GLU A 63 8.58 -23.57 8.51
N ASP A 64 7.33 -23.30 8.88
CA ASP A 64 6.87 -23.24 10.27
C ASP A 64 5.88 -24.36 10.59
N SER A 65 6.30 -25.29 11.45
CA SER A 65 5.47 -26.39 12.00
C SER A 65 4.29 -25.92 12.89
N HIS A 66 3.92 -24.65 12.83
CA HIS A 66 2.77 -24.04 13.51
C HIS A 66 1.60 -23.72 12.55
N SER A 67 1.63 -24.32 11.36
CA SER A 67 0.62 -24.22 10.30
C SER A 67 -0.82 -24.44 10.77
N SER A 68 -1.49 -23.33 11.06
CA SER A 68 -2.91 -23.15 10.81
C SER A 68 -3.25 -21.67 10.75
N GLY A 69 -3.05 -21.04 9.59
CA GLY A 69 -3.86 -19.94 9.02
C GLY A 69 -4.23 -18.71 9.87
N ASN A 70 -3.69 -18.53 11.08
CA ASN A 70 -4.13 -17.47 11.98
C ASN A 70 -3.07 -17.12 13.02
N ASP A 71 -1.82 -16.96 12.59
CA ASP A 71 -0.76 -16.45 13.46
C ASP A 71 -0.96 -14.94 13.64
N GLU A 72 -1.94 -14.60 14.50
CA GLU A 72 -2.16 -13.27 15.07
C GLU A 72 -0.83 -12.64 15.52
N PHE A 73 0.10 -13.47 15.98
CA PHE A 73 1.46 -13.09 16.28
C PHE A 73 2.21 -12.47 15.09
N LEU A 74 2.25 -13.14 13.93
CA LEU A 74 2.98 -12.66 12.73
C LEU A 74 2.39 -11.35 12.21
N PHE A 75 1.06 -11.24 12.16
CA PHE A 75 0.40 -10.01 11.71
C PHE A 75 0.62 -8.84 12.68
N LYS A 76 0.52 -9.11 13.99
CA LYS A 76 0.78 -8.10 15.02
C LYS A 76 2.24 -7.65 15.01
N LEU A 77 3.18 -8.59 14.92
CA LEU A 77 4.60 -8.30 14.85
C LEU A 77 4.95 -7.54 13.58
N GLY A 78 4.42 -7.96 12.43
CA GLY A 78 4.61 -7.29 11.15
C GLY A 78 4.02 -5.89 11.10
N ASP A 79 2.89 -5.62 11.75
CA ASP A 79 2.34 -4.25 11.93
C ASP A 79 3.28 -3.37 12.77
N GLN A 80 3.73 -3.89 13.92
CA GLN A 80 4.65 -3.17 14.81
C GLN A 80 5.96 -2.84 14.11
N ASN A 81 6.53 -3.80 13.40
CA ASN A 81 7.75 -3.62 12.62
C ASN A 81 7.55 -2.66 11.45
N TYR A 82 6.45 -2.77 10.70
CA TYR A 82 6.13 -1.82 9.62
C TYR A 82 6.09 -0.38 10.15
N LYS A 83 5.36 -0.13 11.25
CA LYS A 83 5.26 1.19 11.88
C LYS A 83 6.61 1.72 12.38
N ARG A 84 7.42 0.85 13.00
CA ARG A 84 8.77 1.19 13.50
C ARG A 84 9.76 1.46 12.36
N MET A 85 9.71 0.67 11.30
CA MET A 85 10.75 0.64 10.26
C MET A 85 10.43 1.53 9.08
N MET A 86 9.21 1.51 8.56
CA MET A 86 8.89 2.14 7.26
C MET A 86 8.60 3.64 7.42
N GLY A 87 8.01 4.04 8.54
CA GLY A 87 7.53 5.41 8.74
C GLY A 87 6.41 5.77 7.76
N LEU A 88 6.05 7.06 7.73
CA LEU A 88 4.98 7.58 6.90
C LEU A 88 5.45 8.85 6.18
N LYS A 89 5.11 8.97 4.89
CA LYS A 89 5.26 10.19 4.11
C LYS A 89 3.93 10.53 3.45
N VAL A 90 3.52 11.79 3.59
CA VAL A 90 2.35 12.37 2.94
C VAL A 90 2.78 13.68 2.32
N PHE A 91 2.44 13.90 1.05
CA PHE A 91 2.72 15.13 0.33
C PHE A 91 1.71 15.31 -0.80
N SER A 92 1.48 16.54 -1.26
CA SER A 92 0.58 16.77 -2.40
C SER A 92 1.22 16.24 -3.69
N LEU A 93 0.38 15.80 -4.62
CA LEU A 93 0.82 15.36 -5.93
C LEU A 93 1.51 16.51 -6.68
N ASN A 94 0.99 17.73 -6.56
CA ASN A 94 1.61 18.92 -7.15
C ASN A 94 3.04 19.17 -6.62
N ASP A 95 3.26 19.08 -5.31
CA ASP A 95 4.60 19.27 -4.71
C ASP A 95 5.57 18.20 -5.20
N PHE A 96 5.11 16.95 -5.32
CA PHE A 96 5.91 15.86 -5.87
C PHE A 96 6.33 16.13 -7.31
N VAL A 97 5.36 16.46 -8.17
CA VAL A 97 5.58 16.78 -9.58
C VAL A 97 6.56 17.96 -9.72
N LYS A 98 6.39 19.03 -8.94
CA LYS A 98 7.33 20.17 -8.92
C LYS A 98 8.73 19.76 -8.48
N SER A 99 8.85 18.86 -7.50
CA SER A 99 10.15 18.38 -7.01
C SER A 99 10.88 17.48 -8.02
N THR A 100 10.15 16.74 -8.85
CA THR A 100 10.72 15.88 -9.90
C THR A 100 10.99 16.65 -11.20
N ASN A 101 10.24 17.72 -11.45
CA ASN A 101 10.23 18.46 -12.72
C ASN A 101 11.25 19.60 -12.83
N ASN A 102 12.27 19.67 -11.95
CA ASN A 102 13.38 20.63 -12.08
C ASN A 102 14.27 20.42 -13.35
N SER A 103 13.80 19.70 -14.39
CA SER A 103 14.55 19.42 -15.62
C SER A 103 13.75 19.25 -16.93
N LEU A 104 12.41 19.18 -16.97
CA LEU A 104 11.74 18.66 -18.20
C LEU A 104 10.44 19.34 -18.68
N PHE A 105 9.93 20.37 -18.03
CA PHE A 105 8.77 21.11 -18.54
C PHE A 105 9.08 22.61 -18.63
N GLU A 106 9.72 23.02 -19.73
CA GLU A 106 9.71 24.40 -20.17
C GLU A 106 8.34 24.74 -20.79
N GLU A 107 7.65 25.66 -20.11
CA GLU A 107 6.72 26.71 -20.58
C GLU A 107 5.50 26.45 -21.50
N ASP A 108 5.25 25.27 -22.09
CA ASP A 108 4.09 25.07 -23.01
C ASP A 108 3.14 23.89 -22.65
N GLY A 109 2.83 23.70 -21.36
CA GLY A 109 1.80 22.74 -20.90
C GLY A 109 0.41 23.39 -20.70
N PRO A 110 -0.71 22.67 -20.90
CA PRO A 110 -2.05 23.26 -20.84
C PRO A 110 -2.35 23.93 -19.49
N ASP A 111 -2.78 25.19 -19.60
CA ASP A 111 -3.08 26.20 -18.58
C ASP A 111 -3.64 25.69 -17.23
N ILE A 112 -2.91 25.98 -16.14
CA ILE A 112 -3.29 26.60 -14.84
C ILE A 112 -4.50 26.03 -14.03
N LEU A 113 -5.44 25.32 -14.63
CA LEU A 113 -6.58 24.68 -13.97
C LEU A 113 -6.18 23.35 -13.32
N PHE A 114 -5.29 22.58 -13.94
CA PHE A 114 -4.79 21.32 -13.36
C PHE A 114 -3.91 21.54 -12.12
N GLU A 115 -3.16 22.63 -12.01
CA GLU A 115 -2.24 22.84 -10.88
C GLU A 115 -2.95 22.93 -9.52
N LYS A 116 -4.09 23.63 -9.47
CA LYS A 116 -4.86 23.80 -8.23
C LYS A 116 -5.60 22.52 -7.85
N GLU A 117 -6.00 21.76 -8.84
CA GLU A 117 -6.67 20.47 -8.70
C GLU A 117 -5.72 19.37 -8.17
N LEU A 118 -4.44 19.43 -8.56
CA LEU A 118 -3.40 18.53 -8.07
C LEU A 118 -2.95 18.83 -6.62
N ASP A 119 -3.18 20.04 -6.11
CA ASP A 119 -2.90 20.38 -4.70
C ASP A 119 -3.83 19.64 -3.73
N ASP A 120 -5.02 19.27 -4.19
CA ASP A 120 -6.03 18.55 -3.40
C ASP A 120 -5.92 17.01 -3.52
N ILE A 121 -4.91 16.52 -4.25
CA ILE A 121 -4.55 15.11 -4.35
C ILE A 121 -3.27 14.87 -3.55
N TYR A 122 -3.30 13.86 -2.68
CA TYR A 122 -2.18 13.55 -1.78
C TYR A 122 -1.64 12.16 -2.06
N ILE A 123 -0.31 12.06 -2.20
CA ILE A 123 0.42 10.80 -2.24
C ILE A 123 0.70 10.38 -0.80
N ILE A 124 0.38 9.13 -0.48
CA ILE A 124 0.70 8.51 0.81
C ILE A 124 1.60 7.30 0.57
N THR A 125 2.78 7.35 1.17
CA THR A 125 3.81 6.31 1.07
C THR A 125 4.64 6.26 2.35
N ASN A 126 5.85 5.71 2.30
CA ASN A 126 6.77 5.62 3.42
C ASN A 126 8.17 6.13 3.06
N LYS A 127 9.11 6.08 4.01
CA LYS A 127 10.42 6.71 3.84
C LYS A 127 11.26 6.10 2.72
N TYR A 128 10.97 4.85 2.36
CA TYR A 128 11.69 4.08 1.34
C TYR A 128 10.96 3.98 0.00
N PHE A 129 9.72 4.49 -0.10
CA PHE A 129 8.86 4.31 -1.28
C PHE A 129 8.67 2.82 -1.66
N LEU A 130 8.51 1.96 -0.65
CA LEU A 130 8.36 0.51 -0.84
C LEU A 130 7.25 -0.02 0.05
N PHE A 131 6.21 -0.64 -0.51
CA PHE A 131 5.06 -1.17 0.24
C PHE A 131 4.25 -0.14 1.02
N GLY A 132 4.30 1.14 0.63
CA GLY A 132 3.61 2.23 1.32
C GLY A 132 2.09 2.10 1.29
N ALA A 133 1.52 1.48 0.25
CA ALA A 133 0.07 1.32 0.12
C ALA A 133 -0.56 0.45 1.21
N ARG A 134 0.26 -0.34 1.93
CA ARG A 134 -0.16 -1.07 3.14
C ARG A 134 -0.87 -0.17 4.16
N ILE A 135 -0.59 1.13 4.15
CA ILE A 135 -1.24 2.11 5.02
C ILE A 135 -2.77 2.11 4.91
N MET A 136 -3.36 1.65 3.79
CA MET A 136 -4.81 1.45 3.65
C MET A 136 -5.38 0.53 4.73
N TYR A 137 -4.58 -0.40 5.27
CA TYR A 137 -5.00 -1.30 6.34
C TYR A 137 -4.97 -0.66 7.74
N ASP A 138 -4.33 0.51 7.90
CA ASP A 138 -4.25 1.22 9.17
C ASP A 138 -5.49 2.11 9.38
N LYS A 139 -6.47 1.58 10.13
CA LYS A 139 -7.75 2.25 10.38
C LYS A 139 -7.60 3.60 11.08
N ASP A 140 -6.67 3.72 12.04
CA ASP A 140 -6.45 4.97 12.77
C ASP A 140 -5.88 6.05 11.85
N PHE A 141 -5.02 5.64 10.91
CA PHE A 141 -4.49 6.56 9.93
C PHE A 141 -5.54 6.97 8.88
N MET A 142 -6.34 6.04 8.36
CA MET A 142 -7.44 6.37 7.43
C MET A 142 -8.47 7.31 8.07
N PHE A 143 -8.76 7.13 9.35
CA PHE A 143 -9.60 8.08 10.11
C PHE A 143 -9.00 9.49 10.12
N LYS A 144 -7.70 9.63 10.40
CA LYS A 144 -7.01 10.94 10.38
C LYS A 144 -7.00 11.59 9.00
N VAL A 145 -6.93 10.80 7.92
CA VAL A 145 -7.06 11.30 6.55
C VAL A 145 -8.46 11.88 6.34
N GLY A 146 -9.50 11.21 6.83
CA GLY A 146 -10.88 11.72 6.79
C GLY A 146 -11.06 13.02 7.58
N GLU A 147 -10.42 13.14 8.75
CA GLU A 147 -10.40 14.40 9.53
C GLU A 147 -9.69 15.52 8.77
N PHE A 148 -8.54 15.21 8.14
CA PHE A 148 -7.76 16.17 7.35
C PHE A 148 -8.54 16.68 6.12
N LEU A 149 -9.16 15.76 5.36
CA LEU A 149 -9.95 16.08 4.16
C LEU A 149 -11.38 16.56 4.49
N LYS A 150 -11.78 16.51 5.77
CA LYS A 150 -13.10 16.95 6.27
C LYS A 150 -14.27 16.30 5.54
N GLY A 151 -14.20 14.97 5.41
CA GLY A 151 -15.25 14.15 4.80
C GLY A 151 -14.72 12.88 4.15
N ASP A 152 -15.60 12.18 3.46
CA ASP A 152 -15.25 11.00 2.68
C ASP A 152 -14.22 11.35 1.61
N PHE A 153 -13.42 10.34 1.24
CA PHE A 153 -12.39 10.50 0.23
C PHE A 153 -12.25 9.24 -0.62
N TYR A 154 -11.86 9.45 -1.87
CA TYR A 154 -11.46 8.37 -2.76
C TYR A 154 -10.00 7.99 -2.51
N ILE A 155 -9.70 6.71 -2.72
CA ILE A 155 -8.37 6.14 -2.64
C ILE A 155 -8.10 5.45 -3.98
N ILE A 156 -7.03 5.87 -4.64
CA ILE A 156 -6.48 5.18 -5.81
C ILE A 156 -5.28 4.33 -5.33
N PRO A 157 -5.35 3.00 -5.47
CA PRO A 157 -4.24 2.09 -5.16
C PRO A 157 -3.17 2.14 -6.26
N SER A 158 -2.48 3.28 -6.38
CA SER A 158 -1.59 3.58 -7.51
C SER A 158 -0.54 2.49 -7.78
N SER A 159 -0.01 1.87 -6.72
CA SER A 159 0.82 0.66 -6.82
C SER A 159 0.88 -0.01 -5.44
N VAL A 160 1.64 -1.10 -5.31
CA VAL A 160 1.99 -1.65 -3.98
C VAL A 160 2.75 -0.64 -3.10
N ASN A 161 3.39 0.38 -3.69
CA ASN A 161 4.30 1.30 -3.01
C ASN A 161 3.63 2.58 -2.49
N GLU A 162 2.49 2.99 -3.05
CA GLU A 162 1.80 4.20 -2.65
C GLU A 162 0.31 4.19 -3.02
N ILE A 163 -0.44 5.05 -2.34
CA ILE A 163 -1.81 5.39 -2.70
C ILE A 163 -1.93 6.89 -2.98
N LEU A 164 -2.91 7.25 -3.80
CA LEU A 164 -3.38 8.62 -3.93
C LEU A 164 -4.71 8.77 -3.21
N VAL A 165 -4.91 9.89 -2.52
CA VAL A 165 -6.19 10.20 -1.86
C VAL A 165 -6.64 11.62 -2.18
N PHE A 166 -7.95 11.81 -2.33
CA PHE A 166 -8.57 13.11 -2.56
C PHE A 166 -10.03 13.11 -2.14
N SER A 167 -10.57 14.29 -1.79
CA SER A 167 -11.94 14.42 -1.31
C SER A 167 -12.96 13.95 -2.35
N THR A 168 -14.06 13.30 -1.95
CA THR A 168 -15.14 12.96 -2.90
C THR A 168 -15.83 14.19 -3.49
N LYS A 169 -15.66 15.37 -2.87
CA LYS A 169 -16.17 16.66 -3.38
C LYS A 169 -15.43 17.13 -4.63
N PHE A 170 -14.24 16.60 -4.86
CA PHE A 170 -13.39 16.91 -6.00
C PHE A 170 -13.79 16.13 -7.25
N ALA A 171 -14.51 15.02 -7.09
CA ALA A 171 -14.46 13.97 -8.10
C ALA A 171 -15.29 14.25 -9.36
N GLU A 172 -14.63 13.93 -10.48
CA GLU A 172 -15.21 13.60 -11.77
C GLU A 172 -16.10 12.35 -11.71
N SER A 173 -16.56 11.87 -12.88
CA SER A 173 -17.30 10.62 -13.00
C SER A 173 -16.51 9.43 -12.42
N ILE A 174 -17.13 8.65 -11.51
CA ILE A 174 -16.55 7.41 -10.95
C ILE A 174 -16.07 6.46 -12.07
N ASP A 175 -16.86 6.33 -13.14
CA ASP A 175 -16.51 5.45 -14.26
C ASP A 175 -15.26 5.93 -15.01
N TYR A 176 -15.05 7.25 -15.08
CA TYR A 176 -13.87 7.83 -15.70
C TYR A 176 -12.62 7.55 -14.86
N LEU A 177 -12.71 7.71 -13.53
CA LEU A 177 -11.61 7.38 -12.62
C LEU A 177 -11.23 5.90 -12.72
N LYS A 178 -12.22 4.99 -12.71
CA LYS A 178 -11.98 3.55 -12.90
C LYS A 178 -11.29 3.25 -14.23
N CYS A 179 -11.68 3.94 -15.31
CA CYS A 179 -11.04 3.79 -16.61
C CYS A 179 -9.56 4.19 -16.55
N ILE A 180 -9.24 5.34 -15.96
CA ILE A 180 -7.85 5.83 -15.83
C ILE A 180 -7.01 4.85 -15.00
N ILE A 181 -7.52 4.39 -13.85
CA ILE A 181 -6.78 3.46 -12.98
C ILE A 181 -6.37 2.23 -13.77
N LYS A 182 -7.31 1.63 -14.49
CA LYS A 182 -7.05 0.45 -15.30
C LYS A 182 -6.07 0.72 -16.43
N GLU A 183 -6.23 1.83 -17.14
CA GLU A 183 -5.32 2.21 -18.24
C GLU A 183 -3.88 2.39 -17.74
N VAL A 184 -3.69 3.07 -16.60
CA VAL A 184 -2.36 3.27 -16.00
C VAL A 184 -1.76 1.95 -15.54
N ASN A 185 -2.54 1.09 -14.89
CA ASN A 185 -2.07 -0.23 -14.45
C ASN A 185 -1.60 -1.10 -15.62
N GLU A 186 -2.30 -1.05 -16.76
CA GLU A 186 -1.98 -1.84 -17.95
C GLU A 186 -0.80 -1.27 -18.76
N SER A 187 -0.54 0.05 -18.70
CA SER A 187 0.38 0.73 -19.62
C SER A 187 1.65 1.30 -18.97
N CYS A 188 1.65 1.57 -17.66
CA CYS A 188 2.73 2.32 -17.00
C CYS A 188 3.55 1.51 -15.99
N LEU A 189 3.11 0.32 -15.59
CA LEU A 189 3.81 -0.49 -14.59
C LEU A 189 4.71 -1.54 -15.24
N GLU A 190 5.95 -1.63 -14.75
CA GLU A 190 6.98 -2.54 -15.30
C GLU A 190 6.70 -4.02 -15.02
N SER A 191 5.88 -4.32 -14.02
CA SER A 191 5.50 -5.68 -13.62
C SER A 191 4.09 -5.70 -13.05
N THR A 192 3.37 -6.80 -13.33
CA THR A 192 2.06 -7.08 -12.72
C THR A 192 2.13 -7.20 -11.20
N ASP A 193 3.30 -7.51 -10.64
CA ASP A 193 3.50 -7.59 -9.18
C ASP A 193 3.42 -6.22 -8.49
N LEU A 194 3.54 -5.12 -9.25
CA LEU A 194 3.37 -3.75 -8.74
C LEU A 194 1.91 -3.30 -8.75
N ILE A 195 1.05 -3.97 -9.51
CA ILE A 195 -0.37 -3.66 -9.60
C ILE A 195 -1.04 -4.06 -8.28
N LEU A 196 -1.55 -3.08 -7.54
CA LEU A 196 -2.26 -3.36 -6.31
C LEU A 196 -3.72 -3.69 -6.58
N SER A 197 -4.44 -2.88 -7.37
CA SER A 197 -5.83 -3.14 -7.77
C SER A 197 -6.26 -2.21 -8.91
N ASP A 198 -7.20 -2.68 -9.74
CA ASP A 198 -7.88 -1.87 -10.77
C ASP A 198 -9.10 -1.11 -10.21
N ASN A 199 -9.44 -1.32 -8.94
CA ASN A 199 -10.62 -0.74 -8.32
C ASN A 199 -10.36 0.67 -7.78
N LEU A 200 -11.39 1.51 -7.87
CA LEU A 200 -11.48 2.73 -7.07
C LEU A 200 -12.05 2.37 -5.69
N TYR A 201 -11.44 2.92 -4.64
CA TYR A 201 -11.89 2.70 -3.27
C TYR A 201 -12.41 4.01 -2.69
N ARG A 202 -13.28 3.91 -1.70
CA ARG A 202 -13.76 5.06 -0.92
C ARG A 202 -13.72 4.76 0.55
N TYR A 203 -13.18 5.70 1.32
CA TYR A 203 -13.34 5.71 2.77
C TYR A 203 -14.59 6.50 3.16
N TYR A 204 -15.44 5.88 3.97
CA TYR A 204 -16.67 6.45 4.51
C TYR A 204 -16.42 6.87 5.95
N CYS A 205 -16.43 8.18 6.21
CA CYS A 205 -16.11 8.75 7.52
C CYS A 205 -17.17 8.45 8.58
N ASP A 206 -18.43 8.21 8.19
CA ASP A 206 -19.51 7.84 9.10
C ASP A 206 -19.39 6.39 9.61
N LYS A 207 -18.91 5.48 8.74
CA LYS A 207 -18.76 4.05 9.04
C LYS A 207 -17.36 3.67 9.52
N HIS A 208 -16.37 4.52 9.27
CA HIS A 208 -14.95 4.26 9.49
C HIS A 208 -14.46 3.03 8.69
N GLU A 209 -14.92 2.90 7.46
CA GLU A 209 -14.72 1.73 6.60
C GLU A 209 -14.29 2.13 5.18
N ILE A 210 -13.55 1.23 4.52
CA ILE A 210 -13.19 1.35 3.10
C ILE A 210 -14.06 0.38 2.31
N CYS A 211 -14.65 0.86 1.21
CA CYS A 211 -15.40 0.06 0.24
C CYS A 211 -14.80 0.20 -1.16
N ILE A 212 -15.08 -0.77 -2.02
CA ILE A 212 -14.87 -0.66 -3.47
C ILE A 212 -16.09 0.04 -4.08
N GLU A 213 -15.85 1.01 -4.95
CA GLU A 213 -16.89 1.74 -5.69
C GLU A 213 -17.15 1.16 -7.07
#